data_AF-A0A8C0IYI1-F1
#
_entry.id   AF-A0A8C0IYI1-F1
#
_cell.length_a   1.000
_cell.length_b   1.000
_cell.length_c   1.000
_cell.angle_alpha   90.00
_cell.angle_beta   90.00
_cell.angle_gamma   90.00
#
_symmetry.space_group_name_H-M   'P 1'
#
loop_
_entity.id
_entity.type
_entity.pdbx_description
1 polymer ?
#
loop_
_entity_poly.entity_id
_entity_poly.type
_entity_poly.pdbx_seq_one_letter_code
_entity_poly.pdbx_strand_id
1 'polypeptide(L)'
;MAELQPGKVMRTGQVLAFLLISLAYLWLPASSKRAPKLPPCPQSCSCTRDTAFCIDSKAVPRNLPPEVISLPAGEPPELMSRPSLCSLLNSNKFTLIGDDAFTGLSHLQYLFIENNDIRSLSKFTFRGLKSLTHLSLANNNLQTLPRDIFIPLDILSDLDLRGNAFICDCKIKWLVEWMERTNATVPAIFCSSPVRYQGQKIWDPALKDFSCITTDFVVHQVLPFQSVSAESFVYSSDLYIALAQPSASICTILKWDYVERKLQDFDRIPGKDQPWNPQPNSLWV
;
A
#
# COMPACT_ATOMS: atom_id res chain seq x y z
N MET A 1 0.88 -39.21 45.12
CA MET A 1 0.55 -40.63 45.33
C MET A 1 0.07 -41.22 44.02
N ALA A 2 0.94 -41.97 43.35
CA ALA A 2 0.62 -43.08 42.46
C ALA A 2 1.96 -43.77 42.18
N GLU A 3 2.09 -44.97 42.73
CA GLU A 3 3.28 -45.83 42.75
C GLU A 3 3.69 -46.30 41.35
N LEU A 4 5.01 -46.43 41.14
CA LEU A 4 5.57 -47.23 40.06
C LEU A 4 5.33 -48.73 40.33
N GLN A 5 4.72 -49.43 39.38
CA GLN A 5 4.79 -50.89 39.25
C GLN A 5 5.77 -51.25 38.12
N PRO A 6 6.72 -52.17 38.34
CA PRO A 6 7.74 -52.52 37.36
C PRO A 6 7.29 -53.67 36.45
N GLY A 7 7.86 -53.71 35.24
CA GLY A 7 8.00 -54.96 34.49
C GLY A 7 6.95 -55.21 33.42
N LYS A 8 7.21 -54.72 32.20
CA LYS A 8 6.94 -55.49 30.97
C LYS A 8 8.19 -55.47 30.11
N VAL A 9 8.82 -56.62 30.03
CA VAL A 9 9.95 -56.94 29.14
C VAL A 9 9.47 -56.76 27.70
N MET A 10 10.01 -55.75 27.02
CA MET A 10 9.74 -55.51 25.61
C MET A 10 10.44 -56.59 24.80
N ARG A 11 9.67 -57.40 24.07
CA ARG A 11 10.22 -58.45 23.18
C ARG A 11 11.11 -57.80 22.13
N THR A 12 12.28 -58.39 21.89
CA THR A 12 13.31 -57.95 20.92
C THR A 12 12.79 -57.64 19.51
N GLY A 13 11.64 -58.21 19.10
CA GLY A 13 10.98 -57.90 17.82
C GLY A 13 10.28 -56.54 17.75
N GLN A 14 9.88 -55.92 18.88
CA GLN A 14 9.19 -54.62 18.88
C GLN A 14 10.16 -53.44 18.77
N VAL A 15 11.39 -53.56 19.28
CA VAL A 15 12.43 -52.52 19.15
C VAL A 15 12.88 -52.36 17.68
N LEU A 16 12.98 -53.47 16.95
CA LEU A 16 13.32 -53.46 15.51
C LEU A 16 12.25 -52.79 14.65
N ALA A 17 10.96 -52.94 14.99
CA ALA A 17 9.87 -52.31 14.26
C ALA A 17 9.89 -50.77 14.39
N PHE A 18 10.17 -50.24 15.59
CA PHE A 18 10.29 -48.79 15.80
C PHE A 18 11.53 -48.18 15.10
N LEU A 19 12.65 -48.90 15.06
CA LEU A 19 13.85 -48.44 14.34
C LEU A 19 13.63 -48.42 12.82
N LEU A 20 12.95 -49.41 12.25
CA LEU A 20 12.63 -49.44 10.82
C LEU A 20 11.64 -48.35 10.39
N ILE A 21 10.66 -48.01 11.25
CA ILE A 21 9.71 -46.91 10.98
C ILE A 21 10.41 -45.54 11.06
N SER A 22 11.39 -45.36 11.96
CA SER A 22 12.19 -44.13 12.02
C SER A 22 13.15 -43.95 10.82
N LEU A 23 13.68 -45.04 10.27
CA LEU A 23 14.50 -45.01 9.04
C LEU A 23 13.68 -44.78 7.76
N ALA A 24 12.40 -45.15 7.75
CA ALA A 24 11.51 -44.88 6.62
C ALA A 24 11.12 -43.39 6.50
N TYR A 25 11.06 -42.65 7.61
CA TYR A 25 10.82 -41.20 7.60
C TYR A 25 12.04 -40.38 7.11
N LEU A 26 13.24 -40.96 7.14
CA LEU A 26 14.46 -40.38 6.56
C LEU A 26 14.54 -40.53 5.02
N TRP A 27 13.60 -41.27 4.42
CA TRP A 27 13.54 -41.54 2.98
C TRP A 27 12.24 -41.04 2.33
N LEU A 28 11.55 -40.07 2.93
CA LEU A 28 10.58 -39.27 2.19
C LEU A 28 11.37 -38.29 1.30
N PRO A 29 11.26 -38.37 -0.04
CA PRO A 29 11.85 -37.35 -0.88
C PRO A 29 11.23 -36.02 -0.47
N ALA A 30 12.08 -35.09 -0.01
CA ALA A 30 11.69 -33.71 0.20
C ALA A 30 10.99 -33.28 -1.09
N SER A 31 9.68 -33.06 -1.01
CA SER A 31 8.92 -32.51 -2.12
C SER A 31 9.50 -31.13 -2.36
N SER A 32 10.44 -31.06 -3.31
CA SER A 32 11.04 -29.84 -3.79
C SER A 32 9.89 -29.02 -4.34
N LYS A 33 9.36 -28.13 -3.51
CA LYS A 33 8.51 -27.04 -3.96
C LYS A 33 9.40 -26.27 -4.91
N ARG A 34 9.25 -26.53 -6.21
CA ARG A 34 9.90 -25.75 -7.27
C ARG A 34 9.70 -24.28 -6.89
N ALA A 35 10.81 -23.57 -6.75
CA ALA A 35 10.77 -22.13 -6.60
C ALA A 35 9.84 -21.56 -7.70
N PRO A 36 8.98 -20.57 -7.37
CA PRO A 36 8.11 -19.95 -8.36
C PRO A 36 8.97 -19.52 -9.55
N LYS A 37 8.61 -19.98 -10.75
CA LYS A 37 9.34 -19.62 -11.96
C LYS A 37 9.30 -18.10 -12.11
N LEU A 38 10.48 -17.48 -12.11
CA LEU A 38 10.64 -16.05 -12.32
C LEU A 38 9.94 -15.65 -13.63
N PRO A 39 9.15 -14.56 -13.67
CA PRO A 39 8.49 -14.15 -14.91
C PRO A 39 9.52 -13.84 -15.99
N PRO A 40 9.28 -14.27 -17.25
CA PRO A 40 10.18 -13.99 -18.36
C PRO A 40 10.20 -12.49 -18.68
N CYS A 41 11.38 -11.98 -19.04
CA CYS A 41 11.56 -10.58 -19.43
C CYS A 41 10.62 -10.18 -20.59
N PRO A 42 10.00 -9.00 -20.55
CA PRO A 42 9.19 -8.47 -21.64
C PRO A 42 9.97 -8.40 -22.96
N GLN A 43 9.34 -8.68 -24.11
CA GLN A 43 10.04 -8.69 -25.40
C GLN A 43 10.57 -7.32 -25.85
N SER A 44 10.00 -6.23 -25.34
CA SER A 44 10.47 -4.86 -25.59
C SER A 44 11.57 -4.41 -24.64
N CYS A 45 12.03 -5.32 -23.76
CA CYS A 45 13.04 -5.04 -22.75
C CYS A 45 14.16 -6.07 -22.82
N SER A 46 15.37 -5.60 -22.59
CA SER A 46 16.53 -6.41 -22.29
C SER A 46 16.69 -6.45 -20.78
N CYS A 47 16.38 -7.58 -20.17
CA CYS A 47 16.59 -7.80 -18.74
C CYS A 47 17.84 -8.65 -18.53
N THR A 48 18.74 -8.18 -17.69
CA THR A 48 19.82 -8.97 -17.09
C THR A 48 19.40 -9.38 -15.67
N ARG A 49 20.28 -10.04 -14.90
CA ARG A 49 20.01 -10.31 -13.47
C ARG A 49 19.76 -9.03 -12.69
N ASP A 50 20.37 -7.94 -13.16
CA ASP A 50 20.51 -6.69 -12.45
C ASP A 50 19.81 -5.55 -13.22
N THR A 51 19.79 -5.50 -14.55
CA THR A 51 19.26 -4.33 -15.27
C THR A 51 18.08 -4.67 -16.17
N ALA A 52 17.09 -3.79 -16.27
CA ALA A 52 16.04 -3.91 -17.28
C ALA A 52 16.02 -2.63 -18.11
N PHE A 53 16.38 -2.76 -19.39
CA PHE A 53 16.42 -1.67 -20.34
C PHE A 53 15.35 -1.88 -21.39
N CYS A 54 14.41 -0.94 -21.55
CA CYS A 54 13.29 -1.10 -22.46
C CYS A 54 13.39 -0.12 -23.64
N ILE A 55 13.41 -0.64 -24.87
CA ILE A 55 13.44 0.17 -26.09
C ILE A 55 12.01 0.29 -26.64
N ASP A 56 11.62 1.51 -27.06
CA ASP A 56 10.32 1.82 -27.69
C ASP A 56 9.06 1.44 -26.88
N SER A 57 9.21 1.28 -25.56
CA SER A 57 8.09 0.98 -24.66
C SER A 57 7.39 2.27 -24.22
N LYS A 58 6.11 2.43 -24.54
CA LYS A 58 5.30 3.60 -24.13
C LYS A 58 4.87 3.56 -22.65
N ALA A 59 5.01 2.41 -22.00
CA ALA A 59 4.63 2.17 -20.61
C ALA A 59 5.56 1.14 -19.96
N VAL A 60 5.63 1.14 -18.63
CA VAL A 60 6.36 0.16 -17.83
C VAL A 60 5.71 -1.22 -17.99
N PRO A 61 6.45 -2.27 -18.38
CA PRO A 61 5.90 -3.61 -18.54
C PRO A 61 5.52 -4.26 -17.20
N ARG A 62 4.38 -4.95 -17.16
CA ARG A 62 3.82 -5.60 -15.95
C ARG A 62 4.61 -6.80 -15.42
N ASN A 63 5.56 -7.32 -16.21
CA ASN A 63 6.26 -8.59 -15.94
C ASN A 63 7.78 -8.40 -15.76
N LEU A 64 8.20 -7.29 -15.15
CA LEU A 64 9.61 -7.12 -14.84
C LEU A 64 10.05 -8.14 -13.77
N PRO A 65 11.18 -8.85 -13.96
CA PRO A 65 11.67 -9.81 -12.99
C PRO A 65 11.98 -9.11 -11.65
N PRO A 66 11.62 -9.71 -10.50
CA PRO A 66 11.83 -9.11 -9.19
C PRO A 66 13.31 -9.02 -8.76
N GLU A 67 14.26 -9.53 -9.55
CA GLU A 67 15.69 -9.51 -9.21
C GLU A 67 16.46 -8.32 -9.84
N VAL A 68 15.83 -7.55 -10.72
CA VAL A 68 16.49 -6.47 -11.47
C VAL A 68 16.93 -5.33 -10.54
N ILE A 69 18.25 -5.23 -10.28
CA ILE A 69 19.04 -4.18 -9.60
C ILE A 69 20.01 -3.40 -10.54
N SER A 70 19.89 -2.08 -10.81
CA SER A 70 21.04 -1.10 -10.91
C SER A 70 21.11 0.01 -12.01
N LEU A 71 21.95 1.01 -11.64
CA LEU A 71 22.30 2.40 -12.07
C LEU A 71 23.50 2.49 -13.08
N PRO A 72 23.74 3.59 -13.84
CA PRO A 72 24.45 4.84 -13.38
C PRO A 72 23.93 6.19 -14.01
N ALA A 73 24.30 7.41 -13.59
CA ALA A 73 25.53 7.95 -12.99
C ALA A 73 25.31 9.15 -12.02
N GLY A 74 26.07 9.25 -10.91
CA GLY A 74 26.35 10.54 -10.24
C GLY A 74 26.36 10.65 -8.70
N GLU A 75 25.98 9.66 -7.90
CA GLU A 75 25.73 9.86 -6.44
C GLU A 75 26.25 8.71 -5.52
N PRO A 76 26.37 8.89 -4.18
CA PRO A 76 27.58 8.61 -3.39
C PRO A 76 27.85 7.13 -3.03
N PRO A 77 29.10 6.82 -2.58
CA PRO A 77 29.61 5.45 -2.39
C PRO A 77 28.91 4.59 -1.31
N GLU A 78 27.97 5.12 -0.54
CA GLU A 78 27.36 4.40 0.59
C GLU A 78 26.26 3.40 0.16
N LEU A 79 25.70 3.54 -1.05
CA LEU A 79 24.70 2.61 -1.61
C LEU A 79 25.30 1.31 -2.18
N MET A 80 26.64 1.20 -2.23
CA MET A 80 27.37 0.10 -2.87
C MET A 80 27.37 -1.22 -2.09
N SER A 81 26.81 -1.27 -0.87
CA SER A 81 27.02 -2.39 0.05
C SER A 81 25.81 -3.30 0.30
N ARG A 82 24.64 -3.07 -0.31
CA ARG A 82 23.43 -3.88 -0.04
C ARG A 82 22.76 -4.41 -1.33
N PRO A 83 22.63 -5.73 -1.50
CA PRO A 83 22.10 -6.35 -2.73
C PRO A 83 20.56 -6.34 -2.84
N SER A 84 19.89 -5.30 -2.33
CA SER A 84 18.42 -5.28 -2.25
C SER A 84 17.78 -4.35 -3.28
N LEU A 85 17.51 -4.92 -4.47
CA LEU A 85 16.38 -4.58 -5.34
C LEU A 85 16.25 -3.07 -5.69
N CYS A 86 16.97 -2.63 -6.73
CA CYS A 86 16.94 -1.28 -7.30
C CYS A 86 16.37 -1.29 -8.72
N SER A 87 15.14 -0.81 -8.93
CA SER A 87 14.58 -0.70 -10.28
C SER A 87 14.86 0.68 -10.86
N LEU A 88 15.56 0.74 -11.98
CA LEU A 88 15.83 1.98 -12.71
C LEU A 88 15.15 1.99 -14.08
N LEU A 89 14.32 3.01 -14.28
CA LEU A 89 13.61 3.29 -15.52
C LEU A 89 14.08 4.62 -16.13
N ASN A 90 15.36 4.95 -15.97
CA ASN A 90 15.91 6.25 -16.37
C ASN A 90 16.06 6.39 -17.89
N SER A 91 15.86 7.61 -18.41
CA SER A 91 16.10 7.97 -19.81
C SER A 91 15.32 7.16 -20.85
N ASN A 92 14.11 6.71 -20.49
CA ASN A 92 13.17 6.14 -21.45
C ASN A 92 12.19 7.22 -21.94
N LYS A 93 11.48 6.96 -23.05
CA LYS A 93 10.40 7.85 -23.54
C LYS A 93 9.05 7.51 -22.91
N PHE A 94 9.03 7.11 -21.64
CA PHE A 94 7.77 6.79 -20.97
C PHE A 94 6.92 8.04 -20.83
N THR A 95 5.68 7.97 -21.32
CA THR A 95 4.71 9.05 -21.17
C THR A 95 3.68 8.76 -20.09
N LEU A 96 3.51 7.48 -19.71
CA LEU A 96 2.54 7.02 -18.74
C LEU A 96 3.03 5.77 -17.99
N ILE A 97 2.76 5.71 -16.69
CA ILE A 97 2.91 4.51 -15.87
C ILE A 97 1.51 4.06 -15.44
N GLY A 98 1.11 2.86 -15.85
CA GLY A 98 -0.21 2.32 -15.56
C GLY A 98 -0.39 1.99 -14.07
N ASP A 99 -1.64 1.76 -13.69
CA ASP A 99 -2.01 1.24 -12.37
C ASP A 99 -1.28 -0.07 -12.09
N ASP A 100 -0.87 -0.25 -10.83
CA ASP A 100 -0.33 -1.52 -10.35
C ASP A 100 0.95 -1.98 -11.08
N ALA A 101 1.64 -1.07 -11.79
CA ALA A 101 2.81 -1.39 -12.63
C ALA A 101 3.97 -2.07 -11.88
N PHE A 102 4.08 -1.81 -10.57
CA PHE A 102 5.11 -2.37 -9.70
C PHE A 102 4.57 -3.42 -8.72
N THR A 103 3.35 -3.94 -8.96
CA THR A 103 2.75 -4.93 -8.08
C THR A 103 3.60 -6.21 -8.05
N GLY A 104 3.81 -6.74 -6.85
CA GLY A 104 4.64 -7.92 -6.61
C GLY A 104 6.09 -7.58 -6.23
N LEU A 105 6.56 -6.36 -6.48
CA LEU A 105 7.88 -5.87 -6.07
C LEU A 105 7.91 -5.41 -4.61
N SER A 106 7.35 -6.23 -3.70
CA SER A 106 7.16 -5.85 -2.29
C SER A 106 8.46 -5.65 -1.50
N HIS A 107 9.58 -6.16 -2.01
CA HIS A 107 10.92 -6.02 -1.43
C HIS A 107 11.75 -4.90 -2.08
N LEU A 108 11.18 -4.17 -3.05
CA LEU A 108 11.87 -3.06 -3.71
C LEU A 108 12.15 -1.94 -2.72
N GLN A 109 13.43 -1.54 -2.61
CA GLN A 109 13.86 -0.48 -1.70
C GLN A 109 14.15 0.83 -2.42
N TYR A 110 14.63 0.75 -3.66
CA TYR A 110 15.03 1.90 -4.46
C TYR A 110 14.31 1.87 -5.81
N LEU A 111 13.64 2.96 -6.16
CA LEU A 111 12.97 3.15 -7.43
C LEU A 111 13.35 4.51 -8.01
N PHE A 112 14.11 4.50 -9.10
CA PHE A 112 14.47 5.72 -9.81
C PHE A 112 13.81 5.71 -11.19
N ILE A 113 12.98 6.71 -11.44
CA ILE A 113 12.27 6.93 -12.70
C ILE A 113 12.57 8.37 -13.11
N GLU A 114 13.78 8.59 -13.63
CA GLU A 114 14.29 9.93 -13.88
C GLU A 114 14.51 10.19 -15.37
N ASN A 115 14.44 11.46 -15.78
CA ASN A 115 14.72 11.86 -17.16
C ASN A 115 13.81 11.16 -18.19
N ASN A 116 12.52 11.00 -17.86
CA ASN A 116 11.49 10.53 -18.80
C ASN A 116 10.49 11.66 -19.13
N ASP A 117 9.57 11.41 -20.06
CA ASP A 117 8.55 12.39 -20.48
C ASP A 117 7.19 12.17 -19.78
N ILE A 118 7.22 11.73 -18.52
CA ILE A 118 6.01 11.41 -17.77
C ILE A 118 5.31 12.70 -17.34
N ARG A 119 4.06 12.88 -17.78
CA ARG A 119 3.25 14.08 -17.45
C ARG A 119 2.29 13.87 -16.29
N SER A 120 1.83 12.64 -16.11
CA SER A 120 0.92 12.24 -15.04
C SER A 120 1.20 10.81 -14.62
N LEU A 121 0.90 10.53 -13.35
CA LEU A 121 0.90 9.21 -12.76
C LEU A 121 -0.52 8.85 -12.36
N SER A 122 -0.78 7.56 -12.15
CA SER A 122 -2.03 7.11 -11.55
C SER A 122 -1.92 7.05 -10.03
N LYS A 123 -3.07 7.17 -9.35
CA LYS A 123 -3.16 7.01 -7.89
C LYS A 123 -2.60 5.67 -7.40
N PHE A 124 -2.72 4.62 -8.22
CA PHE A 124 -2.30 3.26 -7.86
C PHE A 124 -0.93 2.86 -8.44
N THR A 125 -0.16 3.82 -8.96
CA THR A 125 1.13 3.52 -9.59
C THR A 125 2.09 2.80 -8.63
N PHE A 126 2.22 3.26 -7.37
CA PHE A 126 3.16 2.68 -6.39
C PHE A 126 2.54 1.64 -5.45
N ARG A 127 1.36 1.11 -5.80
CA ARG A 127 0.68 0.13 -4.95
C ARG A 127 1.55 -1.13 -4.80
N GLY A 128 1.69 -1.59 -3.55
CA GLY A 128 2.42 -2.82 -3.23
C GLY A 128 3.91 -2.65 -2.95
N LEU A 129 4.47 -1.46 -3.12
CA LEU A 129 5.87 -1.12 -2.83
C LEU A 129 6.12 -0.87 -1.34
N LYS A 130 5.81 -1.86 -0.50
CA LYS A 130 5.83 -1.71 0.97
C LYS A 130 7.21 -1.51 1.59
N SER A 131 8.27 -1.95 0.89
CA SER A 131 9.66 -1.83 1.38
C SER A 131 10.41 -0.63 0.78
N LEU A 132 9.72 0.25 0.05
CA LEU A 132 10.38 1.33 -0.68
C LEU A 132 10.83 2.42 0.27
N THR A 133 12.13 2.74 0.21
CA THR A 133 12.78 3.75 1.04
C THR A 133 13.15 4.98 0.21
N HIS A 134 13.57 4.78 -1.04
CA HIS A 134 14.00 5.86 -1.93
C HIS A 134 13.17 5.84 -3.21
N LEU A 135 12.55 6.97 -3.52
CA LEU A 135 11.81 7.19 -4.76
C LEU A 135 12.34 8.46 -5.44
N SER A 136 12.77 8.33 -6.69
CA SER A 136 13.05 9.49 -7.52
C SER A 136 12.14 9.52 -8.74
N LEU A 137 11.48 10.66 -8.92
CA LEU A 137 10.74 11.06 -10.11
C LEU A 137 11.37 12.31 -10.72
N ALA A 138 12.66 12.53 -10.49
CA ALA A 138 13.35 13.74 -10.89
C ALA A 138 13.44 13.90 -12.41
N ASN A 139 13.45 15.14 -12.88
CA ASN A 139 13.60 15.51 -14.29
C ASN A 139 12.58 14.79 -15.20
N ASN A 140 11.35 14.66 -14.74
CA ASN A 140 10.21 14.33 -15.59
C ASN A 140 9.46 15.60 -15.98
N ASN A 141 8.36 15.45 -16.69
CA ASN A 141 7.47 16.55 -17.06
C ASN A 141 6.18 16.53 -16.24
N LEU A 142 6.24 16.12 -14.97
CA LEU A 142 5.06 16.01 -14.11
C LEU A 142 4.50 17.41 -13.85
N GLN A 143 3.22 17.57 -14.16
CA GLN A 143 2.48 18.81 -13.89
C GLN A 143 1.71 18.75 -12.57
N THR A 144 1.37 17.55 -12.12
CA THR A 144 0.65 17.31 -10.87
C THR A 144 0.91 15.88 -10.42
N LEU A 145 0.60 15.58 -9.16
CA LEU A 145 0.60 14.24 -8.61
C LEU A 145 -0.80 13.91 -8.07
N PRO A 146 -1.33 12.71 -8.34
CA PRO A 146 -2.59 12.27 -7.75
C PRO A 146 -2.52 12.30 -6.23
N ARG A 147 -3.61 12.73 -5.60
CA ARG A 147 -3.78 12.66 -4.16
C ARG A 147 -3.56 11.23 -3.67
N ASP A 148 -2.86 11.09 -2.55
CA ASP A 148 -2.61 9.84 -1.85
C ASP A 148 -1.68 8.85 -2.59
N ILE A 149 -1.01 9.27 -3.68
CA ILE A 149 -0.10 8.39 -4.43
C ILE A 149 1.02 7.77 -3.57
N PHE A 150 1.38 8.44 -2.47
CA PHE A 150 2.40 7.98 -1.51
C PHE A 150 1.86 7.21 -0.31
N ILE A 151 0.53 7.04 -0.16
CA ILE A 151 -0.04 6.27 0.96
C ILE A 151 0.55 4.85 1.07
N PRO A 152 0.80 4.11 -0.03
CA PRO A 152 1.36 2.76 0.06
C PRO A 152 2.82 2.69 0.53
N LEU A 153 3.51 3.82 0.67
CA LEU A 153 4.96 3.93 0.88
C LEU A 153 5.28 4.22 2.35
N ASP A 154 4.95 3.27 3.23
CA ASP A 154 4.97 3.46 4.70
C ASP A 154 6.35 3.81 5.29
N ILE A 155 7.43 3.39 4.63
CA ILE A 155 8.82 3.55 5.11
C ILE A 155 9.67 4.43 4.20
N LEU A 156 9.04 5.28 3.39
CA LEU A 156 9.75 6.18 2.49
C LEU A 156 10.61 7.16 3.29
N SER A 157 11.92 7.15 3.04
CA SER A 157 12.90 8.05 3.66
C SER A 157 13.29 9.20 2.75
N ASP A 158 13.29 8.98 1.43
CA ASP A 158 13.81 9.95 0.47
C ASP A 158 12.92 10.02 -0.77
N LEU A 159 12.52 11.24 -1.13
CA LEU A 159 11.69 11.52 -2.30
C LEU A 159 12.30 12.67 -3.12
N ASP A 160 12.72 12.39 -4.35
CA ASP A 160 13.16 13.42 -5.29
C ASP A 160 12.10 13.71 -6.35
N LEU A 161 11.66 14.97 -6.39
CA LEU A 161 10.69 15.51 -7.34
C LEU A 161 11.25 16.69 -8.15
N ARG A 162 12.56 16.97 -8.06
CA ARG A 162 13.20 18.11 -8.75
C ARG A 162 13.06 18.00 -10.26
N GLY A 163 13.16 19.14 -10.95
CA GLY A 163 13.14 19.17 -12.41
C GLY A 163 11.78 18.84 -13.06
N ASN A 164 10.70 18.83 -12.28
CA ASN A 164 9.33 18.69 -12.78
C ASN A 164 8.66 20.06 -13.03
N ALA A 165 7.54 20.06 -13.75
CA ALA A 165 6.83 21.26 -14.20
C ALA A 165 5.51 21.47 -13.43
N PHE A 166 5.57 21.46 -12.10
CA PHE A 166 4.36 21.48 -11.25
C PHE A 166 3.48 22.71 -11.46
N ILE A 167 2.19 22.46 -11.63
CA ILE A 167 1.14 23.48 -11.63
C ILE A 167 0.64 23.62 -10.20
N CYS A 168 0.91 24.78 -9.61
CA CYS A 168 0.55 25.11 -8.24
C CYS A 168 -0.87 25.68 -8.17
N ASP A 169 -1.83 24.77 -8.28
CA ASP A 169 -3.25 24.99 -8.08
C ASP A 169 -3.77 24.12 -6.92
N CYS A 170 -5.09 23.95 -6.82
CA CYS A 170 -5.71 23.14 -5.78
C CYS A 170 -5.30 21.67 -5.77
N LYS A 171 -4.86 21.12 -6.90
CA LYS A 171 -4.45 19.71 -6.98
C LYS A 171 -3.10 19.47 -6.32
N ILE A 172 -2.25 20.49 -6.16
CA ILE A 172 -0.97 20.34 -5.47
C ILE A 172 -1.08 20.52 -3.95
N LYS A 173 -2.20 21.05 -3.44
CA LYS A 173 -2.36 21.38 -2.02
C LYS A 173 -2.06 20.20 -1.09
N TRP A 174 -2.55 19.02 -1.43
CA TRP A 174 -2.30 17.81 -0.62
C TRP A 174 -0.80 17.49 -0.51
N LEU A 175 -0.01 17.78 -1.55
CA LEU A 175 1.43 17.53 -1.55
C LEU A 175 2.12 18.48 -0.57
N VAL A 176 1.70 19.74 -0.54
CA VAL A 176 2.16 20.71 0.47
C VAL A 176 1.85 20.18 1.88
N GLU A 177 0.61 19.76 2.14
CA GLU A 177 0.21 19.20 3.44
C GLU A 177 0.94 17.90 3.80
N TRP A 178 1.21 17.05 2.80
CA TRP A 178 1.95 15.80 2.99
C TRP A 178 3.41 16.07 3.34
N MET A 179 4.06 17.01 2.65
CA MET A 179 5.41 17.47 2.96
C MET A 179 5.50 18.03 4.40
N GLU A 180 4.39 18.43 5.02
CA GLU A 180 4.36 18.96 6.40
C GLU A 180 4.39 17.90 7.48
N ARG A 181 3.96 16.71 7.12
CA ARG A 181 3.75 15.63 8.08
C ARG A 181 4.74 14.49 7.85
N THR A 182 5.30 14.40 6.66
CA THR A 182 6.24 13.34 6.31
C THR A 182 7.58 13.52 7.03
N ASN A 183 8.20 12.39 7.35
CA ASN A 183 9.58 12.35 7.83
C ASN A 183 10.59 12.14 6.68
N ALA A 184 10.10 11.99 5.45
CA ALA A 184 10.95 11.81 4.29
C ALA A 184 11.70 13.10 3.94
N THR A 185 12.95 12.97 3.51
CA THR A 185 13.73 14.07 2.95
C THR A 185 13.22 14.38 1.55
N VAL A 186 12.79 15.63 1.34
CA VAL A 186 12.34 16.12 0.03
C VAL A 186 13.15 17.38 -0.33
N PRO A 187 13.92 17.37 -1.42
CA PRO A 187 14.61 18.57 -1.90
C PRO A 187 13.65 19.71 -2.26
N ALA A 188 14.18 20.93 -2.37
CA ALA A 188 13.37 22.08 -2.77
C ALA A 188 12.84 21.91 -4.20
N ILE A 189 11.52 21.94 -4.33
CA ILE A 189 10.78 21.88 -5.59
C ILE A 189 9.99 23.16 -5.82
N PHE A 190 9.80 23.51 -7.09
CA PHE A 190 9.29 24.82 -7.51
C PHE A 190 8.08 24.70 -8.42
N CYS A 191 7.20 25.68 -8.34
CA CYS A 191 6.07 25.85 -9.24
C CYS A 191 6.52 26.33 -10.62
N SER A 192 6.01 25.71 -11.68
CA SER A 192 6.20 26.16 -13.06
C SER A 192 5.05 27.07 -13.53
N SER A 193 3.86 26.87 -12.98
CA SER A 193 2.62 27.56 -13.34
C SER A 193 1.67 27.57 -12.12
N PRO A 194 0.63 28.42 -12.05
CA PRO A 194 0.40 29.61 -12.88
C PRO A 194 1.48 30.68 -12.67
N VAL A 195 1.58 31.65 -13.59
CA VAL A 195 2.62 32.72 -13.59
C VAL A 195 2.77 33.40 -12.23
N ARG A 196 1.66 33.61 -11.49
CA ARG A 196 1.65 34.18 -10.14
C ARG A 196 2.51 33.43 -9.11
N TYR A 197 2.74 32.13 -9.32
CA TYR A 197 3.50 31.26 -8.44
C TYR A 197 4.77 30.71 -9.11
N GLN A 198 5.03 31.05 -10.36
CA GLN A 198 6.17 30.53 -11.11
C GLN A 198 7.50 30.86 -10.39
N GLY A 199 8.33 29.84 -10.18
CA GLY A 199 9.60 29.95 -9.46
C GLY A 199 9.48 29.98 -7.93
N GLN A 200 8.27 29.98 -7.37
CA GLN A 200 8.09 29.85 -5.92
C GLN A 200 8.28 28.40 -5.48
N LYS A 201 8.79 28.22 -4.26
CA LYS A 201 8.93 26.89 -3.64
C LYS A 201 7.55 26.36 -3.28
N ILE A 202 7.25 25.10 -3.59
CA ILE A 202 5.93 24.49 -3.29
C ILE A 202 5.62 24.49 -1.79
N TRP A 203 6.67 24.42 -0.97
CA TRP A 203 6.58 24.46 0.49
C TRP A 203 6.41 25.88 1.09
N ASP A 204 6.32 26.92 0.25
CA ASP A 204 6.22 28.29 0.73
C ASP A 204 4.92 28.50 1.54
N PRO A 205 4.98 29.14 2.73
CA PRO A 205 3.80 29.53 3.49
C PRO A 205 2.74 30.28 2.66
N ALA A 206 3.13 31.06 1.66
CA ALA A 206 2.21 31.77 0.76
C ALA A 206 1.32 30.84 -0.09
N LEU A 207 1.74 29.59 -0.28
CA LEU A 207 0.97 28.56 -0.98
C LEU A 207 0.04 27.79 -0.02
N LYS A 208 0.11 27.99 1.29
CA LYS A 208 -0.80 27.32 2.24
C LYS A 208 -2.23 27.89 2.18
N ASP A 209 -2.34 29.16 1.80
CA ASP A 209 -3.60 29.91 1.71
C ASP A 209 -4.34 29.68 0.38
N PHE A 210 -4.08 28.57 -0.31
CA PHE A 210 -4.94 28.16 -1.41
C PHE A 210 -6.38 27.99 -0.91
N SER A 211 -7.23 28.98 -1.22
CA SER A 211 -8.68 28.91 -1.07
C SER A 211 -9.22 27.95 -2.13
N CYS A 212 -9.13 26.67 -1.81
CA CYS A 212 -9.55 25.57 -2.66
C CYS A 212 -10.91 25.07 -2.24
N ILE A 213 -11.86 25.14 -3.16
CA ILE A 213 -13.13 24.46 -3.04
C ILE A 213 -12.94 23.11 -3.74
N THR A 214 -12.81 22.03 -2.97
CA THR A 214 -12.71 20.66 -3.51
C THR A 214 -13.93 19.86 -3.06
N THR A 215 -14.55 19.09 -3.94
CA THR A 215 -15.63 18.14 -3.62
C THR A 215 -15.12 16.72 -3.39
N ASP A 216 -13.84 16.56 -3.03
CA ASP A 216 -13.22 15.26 -2.84
C ASP A 216 -13.73 14.54 -1.60
N PHE A 217 -13.85 13.22 -1.68
CA PHE A 217 -14.11 12.38 -0.51
C PHE A 217 -12.89 12.39 0.41
N VAL A 218 -13.04 13.01 1.59
CA VAL A 218 -12.05 12.97 2.67
C VAL A 218 -12.51 11.95 3.70
N VAL A 219 -11.61 11.09 4.16
CA VAL A 219 -11.90 10.15 5.24
C VAL A 219 -12.18 10.94 6.50
N HIS A 220 -13.44 10.93 6.93
CA HIS A 220 -13.90 11.68 8.09
C HIS A 220 -13.70 10.90 9.40
N GLN A 221 -14.00 9.60 9.37
CA GLN A 221 -13.88 8.71 10.53
C GLN A 221 -13.65 7.28 10.05
N VAL A 222 -12.76 6.55 10.73
CA VAL A 222 -12.56 5.10 10.54
C VAL A 222 -13.15 4.37 11.74
N LEU A 223 -14.02 3.40 11.50
CA LEU A 223 -14.66 2.59 12.54
C LEU A 223 -13.81 1.34 12.81
N PRO A 224 -13.65 0.91 14.08
CA PRO A 224 -12.75 -0.17 14.46
C PRO A 224 -13.34 -1.57 14.19
N PHE A 225 -14.16 -1.71 13.16
CA PHE A 225 -14.87 -2.93 12.83
C PHE A 225 -15.21 -3.00 11.34
N GLN A 226 -15.48 -4.21 10.86
CA GLN A 226 -15.93 -4.43 9.49
C GLN A 226 -17.46 -4.47 9.42
N SER A 227 -18.00 -4.02 8.29
CA SER A 227 -19.41 -4.13 7.95
C SER A 227 -19.57 -4.62 6.51
N VAL A 228 -20.68 -5.27 6.21
CA VAL A 228 -21.01 -5.73 4.85
C VAL A 228 -21.94 -4.79 4.11
N SER A 229 -22.73 -3.99 4.85
CA SER A 229 -23.60 -2.96 4.31
C SER A 229 -23.67 -1.76 5.25
N ALA A 230 -24.04 -0.62 4.68
CA ALA A 230 -24.26 0.63 5.38
C ALA A 230 -25.50 1.32 4.81
N GLU A 231 -26.44 1.67 5.67
CA GLU A 231 -27.68 2.35 5.29
C GLU A 231 -27.90 3.58 6.17
N SER A 232 -28.13 4.74 5.56
CA SER A 232 -28.47 5.96 6.29
C SER A 232 -29.98 6.13 6.37
N PHE A 233 -30.48 6.55 7.53
CA PHE A 233 -31.89 6.92 7.71
C PHE A 233 -32.02 8.14 8.62
N VAL A 234 -33.16 8.81 8.54
CA VAL A 234 -33.48 9.98 9.38
C VAL A 234 -34.64 9.61 10.28
N TYR A 235 -34.47 9.82 11.59
CA TYR A 235 -35.51 9.58 12.59
C TYR A 235 -35.57 10.74 13.56
N SER A 236 -36.76 11.30 13.79
CA SER A 236 -36.94 12.47 14.65
C SER A 236 -35.99 13.64 14.32
N SER A 237 -35.77 13.89 13.02
CA SER A 237 -34.85 14.91 12.48
C SER A 237 -33.35 14.71 12.73
N ASP A 238 -32.95 13.59 13.34
CA ASP A 238 -31.55 13.20 13.50
C ASP A 238 -31.12 12.21 12.39
N LEU A 239 -29.86 12.32 11.96
CA LEU A 239 -29.23 11.38 11.02
C LEU A 239 -28.65 10.17 11.74
N TYR A 240 -29.01 8.98 11.26
CA TYR A 240 -28.49 7.69 11.72
C TYR A 240 -27.88 6.89 10.57
N ILE A 241 -26.96 5.99 10.92
CA ILE A 241 -26.37 5.02 10.00
C ILE A 241 -26.45 3.64 10.63
N ALA A 242 -27.08 2.70 9.94
CA ALA A 242 -27.10 1.28 10.29
C ALA A 242 -25.96 0.55 9.55
N LEU A 243 -25.16 -0.22 10.29
CA LEU A 243 -24.04 -0.99 9.77
C LEU A 243 -24.21 -2.47 10.12
N ALA A 244 -24.38 -3.33 9.11
CA ALA A 244 -24.53 -4.77 9.32
C ALA A 244 -23.16 -5.45 9.50
N GLN A 245 -23.01 -6.23 10.57
CA GLN A 245 -21.75 -6.89 10.96
C GLN A 245 -21.97 -8.40 11.14
N PRO A 246 -21.96 -9.20 10.06
CA PRO A 246 -22.30 -10.61 10.13
C PRO A 246 -21.35 -11.44 10.99
N SER A 247 -20.06 -11.08 11.03
CA SER A 247 -19.06 -11.76 11.86
C SER A 247 -19.35 -11.65 13.36
N ALA A 248 -20.05 -10.61 13.78
CA ALA A 248 -20.45 -10.37 15.16
C ALA A 248 -21.94 -10.64 15.40
N SER A 249 -22.70 -11.04 14.36
CA SER A 249 -24.16 -11.20 14.38
C SER A 249 -24.87 -10.01 15.04
N ILE A 250 -24.51 -8.78 14.63
CA ILE A 250 -25.12 -7.53 15.09
C ILE A 250 -25.30 -6.54 13.94
N CYS A 251 -26.25 -5.62 14.10
CA CYS A 251 -26.37 -4.40 13.34
C CYS A 251 -26.14 -3.21 14.28
N THR A 252 -25.08 -2.45 14.03
CA THR A 252 -24.72 -1.29 14.85
C THR A 252 -25.37 -0.05 14.27
N ILE A 253 -26.14 0.67 15.08
CA ILE A 253 -26.77 1.94 14.75
C ILE A 253 -25.89 3.06 15.32
N LEU A 254 -25.41 3.92 14.43
CA LEU A 254 -24.65 5.11 14.79
C LEU A 254 -25.53 6.34 14.63
N LYS A 255 -25.41 7.28 15.56
CA LYS A 255 -26.05 8.61 15.48
C LYS A 255 -25.00 9.67 15.19
N TRP A 256 -25.35 10.64 14.35
CA TRP A 256 -24.50 11.80 14.11
C TRP A 256 -24.55 12.77 15.31
N ASP A 257 -23.40 13.03 15.92
CA ASP A 257 -23.23 14.09 16.90
C ASP A 257 -22.91 15.41 16.18
N TYR A 258 -23.83 16.37 16.22
CA TYR A 258 -23.69 17.68 15.58
C TYR A 258 -22.67 18.59 16.27
N VAL A 259 -22.36 18.35 17.55
CA VAL A 259 -21.41 19.12 18.34
C VAL A 259 -19.99 18.60 18.08
N GLU A 260 -19.77 17.31 18.30
CA GLU A 260 -18.47 16.66 18.11
C GLU A 260 -18.14 16.39 16.64
N ARG A 261 -19.13 16.53 15.75
CA ARG A 261 -19.06 16.22 14.32
C ARG A 261 -18.49 14.83 14.10
N LYS A 262 -19.06 13.81 14.73
CA LYS A 262 -18.64 12.41 14.64
C LYS A 262 -19.84 11.47 14.71
N LEU A 263 -19.68 10.27 14.17
CA LEU A 263 -20.63 9.19 14.38
C LEU A 263 -20.34 8.53 15.74
N GLN A 264 -21.35 8.52 16.61
CA GLN A 264 -21.30 7.86 17.91
C GLN A 264 -22.20 6.63 17.92
N ASP A 265 -21.82 5.64 18.75
CA ASP A 265 -22.63 4.45 18.96
C ASP A 265 -23.95 4.83 19.64
N PHE A 266 -25.07 4.39 19.07
CA PHE A 266 -26.42 4.69 19.55
C PHE A 266 -27.13 3.43 20.05
N ASP A 267 -27.18 2.39 19.22
CA ASP A 267 -27.86 1.13 19.56
C ASP A 267 -27.27 -0.05 18.78
N ARG A 268 -27.54 -1.28 19.24
CA ARG A 268 -27.12 -2.52 18.58
C ARG A 268 -28.29 -3.50 18.51
N ILE A 269 -28.64 -3.87 17.29
CA ILE A 269 -29.67 -4.87 17.04
C ILE A 269 -28.99 -6.23 16.86
N PRO A 270 -29.22 -7.21 17.74
CA PRO A 270 -28.65 -8.53 17.57
C PRO A 270 -29.26 -9.24 16.35
N GLY A 271 -28.39 -9.88 15.56
CA GLY A 271 -28.77 -10.81 14.52
C GLY A 271 -29.41 -12.06 15.13
N LYS A 272 -30.46 -12.57 14.48
CA LYS A 272 -31.15 -13.78 14.93
C LYS A 272 -30.31 -15.03 14.63
N ASP A 273 -29.33 -15.28 15.48
CA ASP A 273 -28.82 -16.64 15.76
C ASP A 273 -29.17 -17.09 17.19
N GLN A 274 -30.05 -16.36 17.89
CA GLN A 274 -30.64 -16.78 19.17
C GLN A 274 -32.18 -16.90 19.07
N PRO A 275 -32.78 -17.94 19.70
CA PRO A 275 -34.22 -18.14 19.66
C PRO A 275 -34.95 -16.97 20.33
N TRP A 276 -35.86 -16.38 19.57
CA TRP A 276 -36.74 -15.29 19.99
C TRP A 276 -37.48 -15.67 21.27
N ASN A 277 -37.21 -14.94 22.36
CA ASN A 277 -38.05 -14.94 23.55
C ASN A 277 -38.66 -13.53 23.67
N PRO A 278 -39.97 -13.37 23.43
CA PRO A 278 -40.59 -12.07 23.54
C PRO A 278 -40.73 -11.73 25.03
N GLN A 279 -40.04 -10.69 25.49
CA GLN A 279 -40.47 -10.07 26.74
C GLN A 279 -41.75 -9.27 26.48
N PRO A 280 -42.81 -9.47 27.27
CA PRO A 280 -44.02 -8.67 27.17
C PRO A 280 -43.73 -7.33 27.86
N ASN A 281 -43.55 -6.26 27.06
CA ASN A 281 -43.86 -4.85 27.38
C ASN A 281 -42.95 -3.84 26.68
N SER A 282 -42.79 -3.94 25.35
CA SER A 282 -42.42 -2.78 24.54
C SER A 282 -43.61 -2.41 23.67
N LEU A 283 -44.43 -1.49 24.19
CA LEU A 283 -45.50 -0.82 23.47
C LEU A 283 -44.87 -0.03 22.31
N TRP A 284 -45.23 -0.40 21.09
CA TRP A 284 -44.98 0.40 19.90
C TRP A 284 -46.06 1.48 19.80
N VAL A 285 -45.64 2.74 19.84
CA VAL A 285 -46.36 3.90 19.26
C VAL A 285 -45.37 4.60 18.36
#